data_AF-A0A3C1GKN8-F1
#
_entry.id   AF-A0A3C1GKN8-F1
#
_cell.length_a   1.000
_cell.length_b   1.000
_cell.length_c   1.000
_cell.angle_alpha   90.00
_cell.angle_beta   90.00
_cell.angle_gamma   90.00
#
_symmetry.space_group_name_H-M   'P 1'
#
loop_
_entity.id
_entity.type
_entity.pdbx_description
1 polymer ?
#
loop_
_entity_poly.entity_id
_entity_poly.type
_entity_poly.pdbx_seq_one_letter_code
_entity_poly.pdbx_strand_id
1 'polypeptide(L)'
;MSAEDFTEDARVAAAAYRLAAVADGWESEPLYQNEPEECAAKLRSAGFVMHVIARSPDDRPERVTRRVPEGGVHVWGPDGLVVRVGRTYSREEIDAGLTTCNNCGARDARTFRYSFAGRACAACLPEMRRLHERRGWAD
;
A
#
# COMPACT_ATOMS: atom_id res chain seq x y z
N MET A 1 -1.76 -10.17 -24.64
CA MET A 1 -1.94 -9.25 -23.50
C MET A 1 -0.59 -8.63 -23.24
N SER A 2 -0.47 -7.34 -23.54
CA SER A 2 0.80 -6.60 -23.50
C SER A 2 1.11 -6.15 -22.06
N ALA A 3 2.35 -5.78 -21.76
CA ALA A 3 2.72 -5.23 -20.45
C ALA A 3 2.02 -3.89 -20.13
N GLU A 4 1.55 -3.17 -21.17
CA GLU A 4 0.80 -1.92 -21.03
C GLU A 4 -0.60 -2.16 -20.45
N ASP A 5 -1.22 -3.28 -20.82
CA ASP A 5 -2.55 -3.70 -20.32
C ASP A 5 -2.54 -3.84 -18.79
N PHE A 6 -1.46 -4.40 -18.20
CA PHE A 6 -1.37 -4.64 -16.75
C PHE A 6 -1.25 -3.35 -15.93
N THR A 7 -0.57 -2.34 -16.47
CA THR A 7 -0.34 -1.06 -15.78
C THR A 7 -1.57 -0.16 -15.81
N GLU A 8 -2.28 -0.14 -16.93
CA GLU A 8 -3.54 0.62 -17.06
C GLU A 8 -4.63 0.00 -16.17
N ASP A 9 -4.71 -1.33 -16.17
CA ASP A 9 -5.55 -2.10 -15.26
C ASP A 9 -5.28 -1.82 -13.78
N ALA A 10 -4.01 -1.66 -13.41
CA ALA A 10 -3.61 -1.32 -12.06
C ALA A 10 -3.97 0.12 -11.70
N ARG A 11 -3.81 1.06 -12.65
CA ARG A 11 -4.19 2.48 -12.48
C ARG A 11 -5.69 2.62 -12.23
N VAL A 12 -6.52 1.97 -13.05
CA VAL A 12 -7.98 1.99 -12.89
C VAL A 12 -8.39 1.35 -11.57
N ALA A 13 -7.78 0.22 -11.20
CA ALA A 13 -8.05 -0.42 -9.91
C ALA A 13 -7.68 0.48 -8.72
N ALA A 14 -6.53 1.16 -8.76
CA ALA A 14 -6.10 2.08 -7.71
C ALA A 14 -7.04 3.29 -7.59
N ALA A 15 -7.46 3.88 -8.72
CA ALA A 15 -8.45 4.96 -8.72
C ALA A 15 -9.79 4.52 -8.11
N ALA A 16 -10.29 3.33 -8.48
CA ALA A 16 -11.50 2.76 -7.90
C ALA A 16 -11.35 2.47 -6.40
N TYR A 17 -10.18 1.98 -5.97
CA TYR A 17 -9.85 1.72 -4.57
C TYR A 17 -9.93 3.02 -3.74
N ARG A 18 -9.37 4.13 -4.25
CA ARG A 18 -9.47 5.46 -3.59
C ARG A 18 -10.91 5.88 -3.43
N LEU A 19 -11.69 5.86 -4.51
CA LEU A 19 -13.09 6.31 -4.47
C LEU A 19 -13.92 5.51 -3.47
N ALA A 20 -13.71 4.18 -3.40
CA ALA A 20 -14.36 3.32 -2.42
C ALA A 20 -13.91 3.65 -0.97
N ALA A 21 -12.62 3.89 -0.74
CA ALA A 21 -12.11 4.28 0.57
C ALA A 21 -12.67 5.64 1.03
N VAL A 22 -12.72 6.64 0.15
CA VAL A 22 -13.32 7.95 0.46
C VAL A 22 -14.82 7.80 0.77
N ALA A 23 -15.53 6.97 0.01
CA ALA A 23 -16.93 6.66 0.29
C ALA A 23 -17.14 5.96 1.65
N ASP A 24 -16.15 5.20 2.12
CA ASP A 24 -16.10 4.56 3.45
C ASP A 24 -15.61 5.51 4.56
N GLY A 25 -15.44 6.81 4.26
CA GLY A 25 -15.12 7.84 5.25
C GLY A 25 -13.63 8.04 5.53
N TRP A 26 -12.74 7.63 4.62
CA TRP A 26 -11.34 8.02 4.69
C TRP A 26 -11.16 9.50 4.33
N GLU A 27 -10.38 10.22 5.12
CA GLU A 27 -9.93 11.57 4.80
C GLU A 27 -8.83 11.49 3.74
N SER A 28 -8.93 12.30 2.68
CA SER A 28 -8.00 12.25 1.54
C SER A 28 -7.38 13.63 1.30
N GLU A 29 -6.10 13.63 0.94
CA GLU A 29 -5.34 14.81 0.53
C GLU A 29 -4.34 14.43 -0.57
N PRO A 30 -3.82 15.41 -1.34
CA PRO A 30 -2.72 15.16 -2.27
C PRO A 30 -1.50 14.56 -1.56
N LEU A 31 -0.93 13.48 -2.13
CA LEU A 31 0.29 12.88 -1.59
C LEU A 31 1.52 13.77 -1.83
N TYR A 32 1.54 14.47 -2.96
CA TYR A 32 2.60 15.41 -3.34
C TYR A 32 1.98 16.77 -3.64
N GLN A 33 2.63 17.86 -3.22
CA GLN A 33 2.09 19.21 -3.39
C GLN A 33 1.97 19.66 -4.85
N ASN A 34 2.70 19.02 -5.77
CA ASN A 34 2.80 19.37 -7.17
C ASN A 34 2.03 18.41 -8.10
N GLU A 35 1.19 17.53 -7.55
CA GLU A 35 0.42 16.54 -8.30
C GLU A 35 -1.04 16.53 -7.80
N PRO A 36 -2.05 16.42 -8.69
CA PRO A 36 -3.44 16.32 -8.29
C PRO A 36 -3.68 15.08 -7.41
N GLU A 37 -4.64 15.18 -6.49
CA GLU A 37 -5.03 14.07 -5.61
C GLU A 37 -5.49 12.85 -6.40
N GLU A 38 -6.11 13.06 -7.55
CA GLU A 38 -6.60 11.98 -8.41
C GLU A 38 -5.47 11.08 -8.93
N CYS A 39 -4.27 11.63 -9.06
CA CYS A 39 -3.07 10.95 -9.53
C CYS A 39 -2.28 10.32 -8.38
N ALA A 40 -2.19 11.02 -7.24
CA ALA A 40 -1.51 10.54 -6.05
C ALA A 40 -2.18 11.10 -4.79
N ALA A 41 -2.76 10.22 -3.99
CA ALA A 41 -3.49 10.57 -2.78
C ALA A 41 -2.88 9.93 -1.53
N LYS A 42 -2.92 10.66 -0.43
CA LYS A 42 -2.68 10.15 0.92
C LYS A 42 -4.00 10.16 1.68
N LEU A 43 -4.43 8.99 2.11
CA LEU A 43 -5.66 8.81 2.86
C LEU A 43 -5.36 8.43 4.31
N ARG A 44 -6.21 8.87 5.25
CA ARG A 44 -6.14 8.53 6.67
C ARG A 44 -7.50 8.14 7.22
N SER A 45 -7.52 7.12 8.09
CA SER A 45 -8.71 6.73 8.84
C SER A 45 -8.29 5.91 10.05
N ALA A 46 -8.82 6.22 11.25
CA ALA A 46 -8.59 5.44 12.48
C ALA A 46 -7.11 5.08 12.76
N GLY A 47 -6.18 6.00 12.45
CA GLY A 47 -4.73 5.79 12.63
C GLY A 47 -4.04 5.00 11.50
N PHE A 48 -4.78 4.45 10.55
CA PHE A 48 -4.22 3.92 9.31
C PHE A 48 -3.79 5.05 8.37
N VAL A 49 -2.79 4.75 7.55
CA VAL A 49 -2.34 5.59 6.44
C VAL A 49 -2.38 4.77 5.16
N MET A 50 -2.91 5.34 4.09
CA MET A 50 -2.95 4.72 2.77
C MET A 50 -2.37 5.68 1.74
N HIS A 51 -1.46 5.20 0.90
CA HIS A 51 -1.03 5.91 -0.30
C HIS A 51 -1.64 5.22 -1.52
N VAL A 52 -2.26 6.00 -2.40
CA VAL A 52 -2.80 5.53 -3.67
C VAL A 52 -2.12 6.29 -4.80
N ILE A 53 -1.58 5.55 -5.77
CA ILE A 53 -1.01 6.09 -7.01
C ILE A 53 -1.87 5.59 -8.17
N ALA A 54 -2.36 6.50 -9.00
CA ALA A 54 -3.17 6.23 -10.17
C ALA A 54 -2.85 7.25 -11.29
N ARG A 55 -1.63 7.18 -11.83
CA ARG A 55 -1.10 8.16 -12.79
C ARG A 55 -1.26 7.69 -14.23
N SER A 56 -1.75 8.57 -15.10
CA SER A 56 -1.68 8.41 -16.55
C SER A 56 -0.33 8.90 -17.10
N PRO A 57 0.14 8.37 -18.25
CA PRO A 57 1.22 8.97 -19.04
C PRO A 57 1.06 10.48 -19.28
N ASP A 58 -0.17 10.94 -19.43
CA ASP A 58 -0.52 12.33 -19.78
C ASP A 58 -0.51 13.28 -18.57
N ASP A 59 -0.58 12.75 -17.35
CA ASP A 59 -0.59 13.54 -16.11
C ASP A 59 0.82 14.01 -15.70
N ARG A 60 1.86 13.54 -16.41
CA ARG A 60 3.26 13.81 -16.04
C ARG A 60 3.82 15.06 -16.74
N PRO A 61 4.63 15.87 -16.03
CA PRO A 61 5.35 16.95 -16.67
C PRO A 61 6.27 16.40 -17.77
N GLU A 62 6.41 17.15 -18.88
CA GLU A 62 7.06 16.71 -20.12
C GLU A 62 8.50 16.16 -19.94
N ARG A 63 9.16 16.53 -18.84
CA ARG A 63 10.55 16.16 -18.52
C ARG A 63 10.74 14.72 -18.02
N VAL A 64 9.66 13.97 -17.79
CA VAL A 64 9.76 12.56 -17.36
C VAL A 64 9.90 11.65 -18.57
N THR A 65 11.08 11.03 -18.73
CA THR A 65 11.43 10.15 -19.87
C THR A 65 10.62 8.85 -19.92
N ARG A 66 9.97 8.46 -18.81
CA ARG A 66 9.14 7.26 -18.74
C ARG A 66 7.69 7.64 -18.41
N ARG A 67 6.87 7.69 -19.46
CA ARG A 67 5.42 7.94 -19.40
C ARG A 67 4.67 6.61 -19.42
N VAL A 68 4.86 5.78 -18.40
CA VAL A 68 4.08 4.55 -18.24
C VAL A 68 2.94 4.81 -17.24
N PRO A 69 1.76 4.19 -17.44
CA PRO A 69 0.74 4.24 -16.42
C PRO A 69 1.26 3.62 -15.12
N GLU A 70 0.87 4.20 -13.99
CA GLU A 70 1.23 3.68 -12.66
C GLU A 70 -0.02 3.52 -11.80
N GLY A 71 -0.14 2.32 -11.22
CA GLY A 71 -1.23 1.96 -10.32
C GLY A 71 -0.69 1.23 -9.11
N GLY A 72 -1.02 1.70 -7.90
CA GLY A 72 -0.58 1.05 -6.66
C GLY A 72 -1.31 1.56 -5.43
N VAL A 73 -1.53 0.65 -4.48
CA VAL A 73 -2.11 0.96 -3.17
C VAL A 73 -1.18 0.40 -2.10
N HIS A 74 -0.79 1.25 -1.15
CA HIS A 74 0.04 0.89 -0.01
C HIS A 74 -0.66 1.32 1.26
N VAL A 75 -0.84 0.39 2.21
CA VAL A 75 -1.52 0.67 3.48
C VAL A 75 -0.60 0.35 4.63
N TRP A 76 -0.60 1.21 5.64
CA TRP A 76 0.08 1.01 6.92
C TRP A 76 -0.94 1.08 8.04
N GLY A 77 -0.82 0.15 8.98
CA GLY A 77 -1.60 0.13 10.21
C GLY A 77 -1.20 1.24 11.18
N PRO A 78 -1.96 1.41 12.27
CA PRO A 78 -1.63 2.36 13.33
C PRO A 78 -0.31 2.02 14.06
N ASP A 79 0.20 0.80 13.91
CA ASP A 79 1.51 0.36 14.40
C ASP A 79 2.67 0.68 13.42
N GLY A 80 2.38 1.40 12.34
CA GLY A 80 3.34 1.78 11.30
C GLY A 80 3.81 0.61 10.44
N LEU A 81 3.18 -0.56 10.54
CA LEU A 81 3.53 -1.75 9.75
C LEU A 81 2.62 -1.88 8.54
N VAL A 82 3.17 -2.38 7.44
CA VAL A 82 2.42 -2.56 6.19
C VAL A 82 1.30 -3.57 6.40
N VAL A 83 0.16 -3.24 5.82
CA VAL A 83 -1.02 -4.09 5.69
C VAL A 83 -1.12 -4.51 4.23
N ARG A 84 -1.13 -5.82 3.98
CA ARG A 84 -1.36 -6.34 2.63
C ARG A 84 -2.83 -6.23 2.29
N VAL A 85 -3.12 -5.63 1.15
CA VAL A 85 -4.48 -5.44 0.65
C VAL A 85 -4.64 -6.09 -0.72
N GLY A 86 -5.89 -6.45 -1.04
CA GLY A 86 -6.26 -6.95 -2.35
C GLY A 86 -6.32 -5.84 -3.42
N ARG A 87 -6.74 -6.23 -4.63
CA ARG A 87 -6.94 -5.30 -5.76
C ARG A 87 -8.22 -4.48 -5.62
N THR A 88 -9.16 -4.93 -4.80
CA THR A 88 -10.46 -4.29 -4.55
C THR A 88 -10.52 -3.81 -3.11
N TYR A 89 -11.12 -2.63 -2.89
CA TYR A 89 -11.29 -2.09 -1.56
C TYR A 89 -12.11 -3.01 -0.67
N SER A 90 -11.58 -3.34 0.50
CA SER A 90 -12.31 -3.97 1.59
C SER A 90 -11.80 -3.45 2.91
N ARG A 91 -12.68 -2.75 3.65
CA ARG A 91 -12.37 -2.29 5.01
C ARG A 91 -12.03 -3.45 5.93
N GLU A 92 -12.80 -4.53 5.84
CA GLU A 92 -12.59 -5.76 6.61
C GLU A 92 -11.20 -6.38 6.36
N GLU A 93 -10.72 -6.41 5.11
CA GLU A 93 -9.39 -6.93 4.80
C GLU A 93 -8.27 -6.02 5.32
N ILE A 94 -8.46 -4.70 5.27
CA ILE A 94 -7.50 -3.74 5.84
C ILE A 94 -7.39 -3.95 7.36
N ASP A 95 -8.52 -4.07 8.05
CA ASP A 95 -8.54 -4.27 9.50
C ASP A 95 -7.94 -5.64 9.89
N ALA A 96 -8.29 -6.71 9.17
CA ALA A 96 -7.71 -8.05 9.35
C ALA A 96 -6.20 -8.10 9.05
N GLY A 97 -5.71 -7.16 8.24
CA GLY A 97 -4.30 -7.01 7.92
C GLY A 97 -3.40 -6.80 9.13
N LEU A 98 -3.93 -6.24 10.24
CA LEU A 98 -3.19 -6.04 11.48
C LEU A 98 -2.78 -7.35 12.16
N THR A 99 -3.55 -8.42 11.96
CA THR A 99 -3.31 -9.76 12.53
C THR A 99 -2.89 -10.77 11.46
N THR A 100 -2.49 -10.29 10.27
CA THR A 100 -2.09 -11.15 9.15
C THR A 100 -0.58 -11.16 8.95
N CYS A 101 0.02 -12.34 8.84
CA CYS A 101 1.44 -12.50 8.56
C CYS A 101 1.79 -12.10 7.12
N ASN A 102 2.76 -11.19 6.92
CA ASN A 102 3.22 -10.85 5.57
C ASN A 102 4.03 -11.96 4.90
N ASN A 103 4.49 -12.98 5.63
CA ASN A 103 5.19 -14.08 4.99
C ASN A 103 4.20 -15.16 4.52
N CYS A 104 3.54 -15.82 5.47
CA CYS A 104 2.69 -16.99 5.18
C CYS A 104 1.20 -16.68 4.99
N GLY A 105 0.75 -15.44 5.22
CA GLY A 105 -0.66 -15.07 5.09
C GLY A 105 -1.59 -15.59 6.20
N ALA A 106 -1.05 -16.22 7.26
CA ALA A 106 -1.84 -16.63 8.41
C ALA A 106 -2.56 -15.43 9.04
N ARG A 107 -3.89 -15.52 9.16
CA ARG A 107 -4.79 -14.53 9.76
C ARG A 107 -4.98 -14.80 11.25
N ASP A 108 -5.52 -13.81 11.96
CA ASP A 108 -5.83 -13.88 13.41
C ASP A 108 -4.63 -14.29 14.28
N ALA A 109 -3.42 -13.98 13.80
CA ALA A 109 -2.18 -14.29 14.48
C ALA A 109 -1.64 -13.04 15.16
N ARG A 110 -1.01 -13.22 16.33
CA ARG A 110 -0.14 -12.17 16.87
C ARG A 110 1.03 -11.96 15.92
N THR A 111 1.21 -10.72 15.48
CA THR A 111 2.29 -10.34 14.56
C THR A 111 3.37 -9.52 15.24
N PHE A 112 4.58 -9.58 14.67
CA PHE A 112 5.78 -8.91 15.16
C PHE A 112 6.48 -8.20 14.02
N ARG A 113 7.06 -7.03 14.32
CA ARG A 113 7.92 -6.30 13.38
C ARG A 113 9.21 -7.09 13.11
N TYR A 114 9.55 -7.28 11.84
CA TYR A 114 10.82 -7.91 11.41
C TYR A 114 11.67 -7.02 10.48
N SER A 115 11.12 -5.90 10.01
CA SER A 115 11.80 -4.90 9.17
C SER A 115 11.16 -3.52 9.39
N PHE A 116 11.58 -2.49 8.66
CA PHE A 116 11.02 -1.13 8.78
C PHE A 116 9.48 -1.09 8.78
N ALA A 117 8.85 -1.86 7.89
CA ALA A 117 7.39 -1.97 7.80
C ALA A 117 6.87 -3.42 7.77
N GLY A 118 7.73 -4.44 7.87
CA GLY A 118 7.30 -5.84 7.77
C GLY A 118 6.70 -6.39 9.06
N ARG A 119 5.57 -7.09 8.97
CA ARG A 119 4.97 -7.88 10.06
C ARG A 119 4.99 -9.39 9.76
N ALA A 120 5.33 -10.21 10.74
CA ALA A 120 5.31 -11.67 10.63
C ALA A 120 4.68 -12.32 11.86
N CYS A 121 4.08 -13.49 11.70
CA CYS A 121 3.68 -14.31 12.85
C CYS A 121 4.90 -14.91 13.56
N ALA A 122 4.71 -15.43 14.77
CA ALA A 122 5.78 -16.02 15.58
C ALA A 122 6.57 -17.12 14.85
N ALA A 123 5.88 -17.96 14.05
CA ALA A 123 6.51 -19.05 13.32
C ALA A 123 7.44 -18.57 12.20
N CYS A 124 7.07 -17.50 11.48
CA CYS A 124 7.89 -16.95 10.38
C CYS A 124 8.96 -15.96 10.85
N LEU A 125 8.83 -15.41 12.06
CA LEU A 125 9.71 -14.35 12.56
C LEU A 125 11.21 -14.71 12.49
N PRO A 126 11.68 -15.92 12.88
CA PRO A 126 13.11 -16.25 12.84
C PRO A 126 13.69 -16.18 11.42
N GLU A 127 12.95 -16.70 10.44
CA GLU A 127 13.36 -16.67 9.03
C GLU A 127 13.36 -15.25 8.48
N MET A 128 12.28 -14.50 8.72
CA MET A 128 12.15 -13.13 8.22
C MET A 128 13.22 -12.20 8.82
N ARG A 129 13.56 -12.39 10.10
CA ARG A 129 14.68 -11.67 10.71
C ARG A 129 16.00 -11.99 10.03
N ARG A 130 16.31 -13.27 9.83
CA ARG A 130 17.54 -13.69 9.13
C ARG A 130 17.67 -13.08 7.72
N LEU A 131 16.55 -12.90 7.01
CA LEU A 131 16.54 -12.33 5.66
C LEU A 131 16.66 -10.79 5.63
N HIS A 132 16.11 -10.10 6.63
CA HIS A 132 15.92 -8.65 6.59
C HIS A 132 16.73 -7.87 7.63
N GLU A 133 17.12 -8.47 8.75
CA GLU A 133 17.94 -7.79 9.76
C GLU A 133 19.35 -7.59 9.19
N ARG A 134 19.68 -6.34 8.89
CA ARG A 134 21.03 -5.87 8.58
C ARG A 134 21.44 -4.83 9.61
N ARG A 135 22.72 -4.76 9.98
CA ARG A 135 23.21 -3.78 10.96
C ARG A 135 22.68 -2.36 10.65
N GLY A 136 22.04 -1.71 11.63
CA GLY A 136 21.48 -0.36 11.49
C GLY A 136 20.01 -0.27 11.04
N TRP A 137 19.27 -1.37 10.91
CA TRP A 137 17.88 -1.31 10.41
C TRP A 137 16.83 -0.86 11.45
N ALA A 138 17.15 -1.01 12.74
CA ALA A 138 16.27 -0.71 13.87
C ALA A 138 16.87 0.32 14.85
N ASP A 139 17.96 0.97 14.43
CA ASP A 139 18.62 2.06 15.16
C ASP A 139 18.01 3.42 14.79
#